data_AF-A0A7V5ZEM4-F1
#
_entry.id   AF-A0A7V5ZEM4-F1
#
_cell.length_a   1.000
_cell.length_b   1.000
_cell.length_c   1.000
_cell.angle_alpha   90.00
_cell.angle_beta   90.00
_cell.angle_gamma   90.00
#
_symmetry.space_group_name_H-M   'P 1'
#
loop_
_entity.id
_entity.type
_entity.pdbx_description
1 polymer ?
#
loop_
_entity_poly.entity_id
_entity_poly.type
_entity_poly.pdbx_seq_one_letter_code
_entity_poly.pdbx_strand_id
1 'polypeptide(L)' 'MVIAIDGPAGAGKSSVAQRVAQALGYRYLDTG' A
#
# COMPACT_ATOMS: atom_id res chain seq x y z
N MET A 1 8.96 -11.04 -0.26
CA MET A 1 8.73 -10.03 -1.32
C MET A 1 8.27 -8.74 -0.64
N VAL A 2 8.78 -7.59 -1.04
CA VAL A 2 8.40 -6.28 -0.48
C VAL A 2 7.95 -5.40 -1.65
N ILE A 3 6.83 -4.71 -1.49
CA ILE A 3 6.27 -3.79 -2.50
C ILE A 3 6.24 -2.40 -1.86
N ALA A 4 6.93 -1.44 -2.48
CA ALA A 4 6.90 -0.03 -2.08
C ALA A 4 5.91 0.74 -2.97
N ILE A 5 5.12 1.65 -2.37
CA ILE A 5 4.14 2.49 -3.06
C ILE A 5 4.40 3.95 -2.68
N ASP A 6 5.02 4.69 -3.59
CA ASP A 6 5.45 6.07 -3.39
C ASP A 6 4.64 7.07 -4.23
N GLY A 7 4.61 8.33 -3.78
CA GLY A 7 3.89 9.42 -4.43
C GLY A 7 3.52 10.55 -3.46
N PRO A 8 2.94 11.66 -3.94
CA PRO A 8 2.63 12.82 -3.10
C PRO A 8 1.57 12.53 -2.04
N ALA A 9 1.57 13.32 -0.95
CA ALA A 9 0.54 13.23 0.09
C ALA A 9 -0.86 13.44 -0.52
N GLY A 10 -1.84 12.66 -0.06
CA GLY A 10 -3.22 12.73 -0.58
C GLY A 10 -3.48 11.96 -1.89
N ALA A 11 -2.48 11.34 -2.52
CA ALA A 11 -2.66 10.56 -3.76
C ALA A 11 -3.37 9.20 -3.58
N GLY A 12 -3.85 8.87 -2.38
CA GLY A 12 -4.55 7.60 -2.11
C GLY A 12 -3.65 6.37 -1.96
N LYS A 13 -2.34 6.56 -1.71
CA LYS A 13 -1.33 5.49 -1.61
C LYS A 13 -1.70 4.38 -0.62
N SER A 14 -2.09 4.74 0.60
CA SER A 14 -2.53 3.77 1.63
C SER A 14 -3.74 2.97 1.16
N SER A 15 -4.68 3.59 0.45
CA SER A 15 -5.88 2.93 -0.06
C SER A 15 -5.55 1.92 -1.17
N VAL A 16 -4.64 2.27 -2.08
CA VAL A 16 -4.16 1.35 -3.13
C VAL A 16 -3.34 0.22 -2.50
N ALA A 17 -2.42 0.55 -1.60
CA ALA A 17 -1.57 -0.42 -0.92
C ALA A 17 -2.36 -1.47 -0.15
N GLN A 18 -3.42 -1.06 0.55
CA GLN A 18 -4.31 -1.96 1.25
C GLN A 18 -5.06 -2.91 0.30
N ARG A 19 -5.58 -2.41 -0.83
CA ARG A 19 -6.26 -3.23 -1.85
C ARG A 19 -5.31 -4.24 -2.50
N VAL A 20 -4.09 -3.80 -2.83
CA VAL A 20 -3.05 -4.68 -3.40
C VAL A 20 -2.65 -5.77 -2.41
N ALA A 21 -2.44 -5.41 -1.15
CA ALA A 21 -2.11 -6.37 -0.10
C ALA A 21 -3.20 -7.45 0.05
N GLN A 22 -4.49 -7.05 0.08
CA GLN A 22 -5.60 -7.99 0.13
C GLN A 22 -5.66 -8.90 -1.10
N ALA A 23 -5.53 -8.34 -2.31
CA ALA A 23 -5.60 -9.10 -3.55
C ALA A 23 -4.47 -10.15 -3.67
N LEU A 24 -3.30 -9.86 -3.11
CA LEU A 24 -2.12 -10.72 -3.18
C LEU A 24 -1.90 -11.58 -1.92
N GLY A 25 -2.77 -11.47 -0.91
CA GLY A 25 -2.60 -12.17 0.36
C GLY A 25 -1.39 -11.69 1.17
N TYR A 26 -0.93 -10.45 0.96
CA TYR A 26 0.14 -9.83 1.73
C TYR A 26 -0.40 -9.10 2.96
N ARG A 27 0.47 -8.94 3.97
CA ARG A 27 0.20 -8.01 5.08
C ARG A 27 0.43 -6.59 4.60
N TYR A 28 -0.53 -5.73 4.88
CA TYR A 28 -0.38 -4.28 4.75
C TYR A 28 0.32 -3.72 6.00
N LEU A 29 1.33 -2.88 5.79
CA LEU A 29 2.01 -2.12 6.83
C LEU A 29 2.02 -0.66 6.39
N ASP A 30 1.42 0.20 7.20
CA ASP A 30 1.44 1.65 7.01
C ASP A 30 2.53 2.25 7.90
N THR A 31 3.42 3.04 7.34
CA THR A 31 4.47 3.76 8.10
C THR A 31 4.12 5.22 8.37
N GLY A 32 3.01 5.71 7.81
CA GLY A 32 2.74 7.15 7.67
C GLY A 32 3.46 7.75 6.47
#